data_AF-A0A245ZRG1-F1
#
_entry.id   AF-A0A245ZRG1-F1
#
_cell.length_a   1.000
_cell.length_b   1.000
_cell.length_c   1.000
_cell.angle_alpha   90.00
_cell.angle_beta   90.00
_cell.angle_gamma   90.00
#
_symmetry.space_group_name_H-M   'P 1'
#
loop_
_entity.id
_entity.type
_entity.pdbx_description
1 polymer ?
#
loop_
_entity_poly.entity_id
_entity_poly.type
_entity_poly.pdbx_seq_one_letter_code
_entity_poly.pdbx_strand_id
1 'polypeptide(L)'
;MISMPDDEFAIAATGGAATGTPEPLRDASEEGGDAALSSPAHAQKEVSLVTDVHERLAETYRRLTGGRRTWLSVHLAEDAVTPFGSSLLEAIKVIEGRLSGAGERFIAELADIRYMPASDNRAGWKAGFEQLVQKLGEVLVARTLFEADWPEGTTFTLEPTNPNTGARPEVLVDTPERQWLFEVKCPAFIDYQDRRDANPRQLPVRGPLGELPGMLEGTTLPRDNVLKDFLASAERKFHSFSTKDRTGVLVVVWDAHIFEATSALSHSQAGLLKERSWHRRNGVRVPYAAVDGVILLNHLEVIKVSAQEMFEARQEDPFRIVPAGQPPNVWCPNLGGGDLDAGVAALFNARPLDEVSVAADYSPKDFVMWIDVEAAARAHRRGAMRRRLLRGVSETAISVSRRPTSVTKTA
;
A
#
# COMPACT_ATOMS: atom_id res chain seq x y z
N MET A 1 8.56 -14.40 -9.23
CA MET A 1 9.97 -14.81 -8.97
C MET A 1 10.73 -14.64 -10.27
N ILE A 2 11.68 -13.71 -10.33
CA ILE A 2 12.54 -13.46 -11.49
C ILE A 2 13.96 -13.28 -10.94
N SER A 3 14.96 -13.86 -11.61
CA SER A 3 16.37 -13.53 -11.33
C SER A 3 16.77 -12.35 -12.19
N MET A 4 17.39 -11.34 -11.59
CA MET A 4 18.21 -10.43 -12.39
C MET A 4 19.41 -11.22 -12.93
N PRO A 5 19.85 -11.00 -14.18
CA PRO A 5 21.18 -11.38 -14.65
C PRO A 5 22.21 -10.33 -14.22
N ASP A 6 23.46 -10.75 -14.07
CA ASP A 6 24.60 -9.85 -13.87
C ASP A 6 25.21 -9.41 -15.22
N ASP A 7 25.84 -8.24 -15.19
CA ASP A 7 26.82 -7.67 -16.15
C ASP A 7 26.40 -7.21 -17.57
N GLU A 8 27.29 -6.34 -18.09
CA GLU A 8 27.42 -5.73 -19.42
C GLU A 8 26.24 -4.96 -20.05
N PHE A 9 26.32 -3.62 -19.97
CA PHE A 9 25.94 -2.74 -21.09
C PHE A 9 26.98 -1.64 -21.33
N ALA A 10 27.65 -1.70 -22.48
CA ALA A 10 28.53 -0.64 -22.95
C ALA A 10 27.72 0.45 -23.69
N ILE A 11 28.07 1.72 -23.46
CA ILE A 11 27.41 2.86 -24.11
C ILE A 11 27.94 3.04 -25.53
N ALA A 12 27.05 3.06 -26.51
CA ALA A 12 27.35 3.48 -27.88
C ALA A 12 26.32 4.52 -28.34
N ALA A 13 26.78 5.73 -28.70
CA ALA A 13 25.91 6.84 -29.09
C ALA A 13 26.09 7.23 -30.57
N THR A 14 24.97 7.39 -31.28
CA THR A 14 24.76 8.13 -32.54
C THR A 14 23.25 8.05 -32.84
N GLY A 15 22.56 9.04 -33.44
CA GLY A 15 22.97 10.37 -33.92
C GLY A 15 22.25 10.71 -35.23
N GLY A 16 21.28 11.64 -35.24
CA GLY A 16 20.51 11.93 -36.46
C GLY A 16 19.44 13.03 -36.38
N ALA A 17 19.77 14.18 -36.98
CA ALA A 17 18.95 15.30 -37.46
C ALA A 17 17.72 14.93 -38.33
N ALA A 18 16.74 15.81 -38.67
CA ALA A 18 16.32 17.15 -38.18
C ALA A 18 15.06 17.66 -38.96
N THR A 19 14.75 18.97 -38.81
CA THR A 19 13.92 19.91 -39.63
C THR A 19 12.38 19.87 -39.52
N GLY A 20 11.73 21.06 -39.52
CA GLY A 20 10.26 21.17 -39.38
C GLY A 20 9.63 22.57 -39.12
N THR A 21 10.18 23.68 -39.64
CA THR A 21 9.61 25.06 -39.59
C THR A 21 9.95 25.79 -40.91
N PRO A 22 9.33 26.92 -41.33
CA PRO A 22 8.54 27.95 -40.60
C PRO A 22 7.11 28.15 -41.18
N GLU A 23 6.35 29.27 -41.16
CA GLU A 23 6.49 30.73 -40.83
C GLU A 23 5.12 31.28 -40.27
N PRO A 24 4.88 32.61 -40.03
CA PRO A 24 3.90 33.09 -39.03
C PRO A 24 2.65 33.84 -39.57
N LEU A 25 1.79 34.30 -38.64
CA LEU A 25 0.79 35.37 -38.85
C LEU A 25 0.70 36.27 -37.59
N ARG A 26 0.13 37.47 -37.72
CA ARG A 26 0.29 38.64 -36.82
C ARG A 26 -0.99 39.05 -36.07
N ASP A 27 -0.78 39.72 -34.92
CA ASP A 27 -1.52 40.84 -34.28
C ASP A 27 -3.08 40.79 -34.21
N ALA A 28 -3.76 41.30 -33.18
CA ALA A 28 -3.42 42.39 -32.25
C ALA A 28 -4.26 42.36 -30.95
N SER A 29 -3.90 43.22 -29.97
CA SER A 29 -4.77 43.92 -28.97
C SER A 29 -5.67 43.09 -28.01
N GLU A 30 -5.90 43.46 -26.75
CA GLU A 30 -5.22 44.34 -25.78
C GLU A 30 -5.80 44.03 -24.37
N GLU A 31 -5.49 44.82 -23.34
CA GLU A 31 -5.95 44.69 -21.93
C GLU A 31 -5.39 43.46 -21.16
N GLY A 32 -5.06 43.56 -19.85
CA GLY A 32 -5.08 44.74 -18.98
C GLY A 32 -5.23 44.39 -17.49
N GLY A 33 -4.23 43.75 -16.87
CA GLY A 33 -4.28 43.38 -15.44
C GLY A 33 -2.92 43.31 -14.77
N ASP A 34 -2.81 43.83 -13.55
CA ASP A 34 -1.57 43.87 -12.76
C ASP A 34 -1.12 42.46 -12.32
N ALA A 35 -0.13 41.92 -13.04
CA ALA A 35 0.64 40.77 -12.58
C ALA A 35 1.86 41.27 -11.78
N ALA A 36 1.83 41.08 -10.46
CA ALA A 36 2.96 41.41 -9.59
C ALA A 36 4.18 40.53 -9.93
N LEU A 37 5.13 41.11 -10.69
CA LEU A 37 6.34 40.44 -11.13
C LEU A 37 7.22 40.03 -9.94
N SER A 38 7.18 38.75 -9.57
CA SER A 38 8.12 38.16 -8.63
C SER A 38 9.55 38.29 -9.19
N SER A 39 10.40 39.03 -8.47
CA SER A 39 11.76 39.31 -8.93
C SER A 39 12.55 38.00 -9.13
N PRO A 40 13.27 37.81 -10.25
CA PRO A 40 14.03 36.58 -10.50
C PRO A 40 15.09 36.32 -9.44
N ALA A 41 15.56 37.35 -8.72
CA ALA A 41 16.48 37.20 -7.59
C ALA A 41 15.84 36.50 -6.37
N HIS A 42 14.52 36.59 -6.19
CA HIS A 42 13.81 35.81 -5.17
C HIS A 42 13.71 34.34 -5.58
N ALA A 43 13.25 34.06 -6.80
CA ALA A 43 13.15 32.71 -7.33
C ALA A 43 14.50 31.96 -7.34
N GLN A 44 15.58 32.63 -7.76
CA GLN A 44 16.94 32.05 -7.72
C GLN A 44 17.41 31.75 -6.29
N LYS A 45 17.10 32.60 -5.31
CA LYS A 45 17.49 32.39 -3.91
C LYS A 45 16.69 31.26 -3.26
N GLU A 46 15.43 31.12 -3.63
CA GLU A 46 14.55 30.05 -3.16
C GLU A 46 14.96 28.69 -3.76
N VAL A 47 15.22 28.62 -5.07
CA VAL A 47 15.81 27.44 -5.73
C VAL A 47 17.15 27.05 -5.09
N SER A 48 18.03 28.02 -4.82
CA SER A 48 19.33 27.78 -4.18
C SER A 48 19.23 27.19 -2.76
N LEU A 49 18.13 27.42 -2.04
CA LEU A 49 17.88 26.83 -0.72
C LEU A 49 17.16 25.48 -0.80
N VAL A 50 16.39 25.24 -1.87
CA VAL A 50 15.73 23.94 -2.12
C VAL A 50 16.74 22.85 -2.43
N THR A 51 17.75 23.15 -3.28
CA THR A 51 18.80 22.19 -3.65
C THR A 51 19.66 21.78 -2.46
N ASP A 52 20.10 22.73 -1.63
CA ASP A 52 20.92 22.49 -0.42
C ASP A 52 20.31 21.43 0.52
N VAL A 53 19.00 21.50 0.78
CA VAL A 53 18.32 20.54 1.66
C VAL A 53 18.24 19.14 1.04
N HIS A 54 17.99 19.02 -0.26
CA HIS A 54 17.99 17.72 -0.96
C HIS A 54 19.37 17.07 -0.90
N GLU A 55 20.41 17.82 -1.27
CA GLU A 55 21.80 17.34 -1.29
C GLU A 55 22.25 16.94 0.13
N ARG A 56 22.00 17.77 1.15
CA ARG A 56 22.34 17.48 2.57
C ARG A 56 21.66 16.22 3.12
N LEU A 57 20.40 15.98 2.78
CA LEU A 57 19.66 14.79 3.21
C LEU A 57 20.19 13.53 2.51
N ALA A 58 20.47 13.60 1.20
CA ALA A 58 21.05 12.51 0.43
C ALA A 58 22.49 12.18 0.87
N GLU A 59 23.34 13.20 1.08
CA GLU A 59 24.69 13.03 1.62
C GLU A 59 24.65 12.42 3.02
N THR A 60 23.73 12.86 3.88
CA THR A 60 23.54 12.25 5.21
C THR A 60 23.12 10.78 5.12
N TYR A 61 22.29 10.39 4.14
CA TYR A 61 22.01 8.98 3.88
C TYR A 61 23.28 8.20 3.45
N ARG A 62 24.07 8.74 2.51
CA ARG A 62 25.33 8.11 2.04
C ARG A 62 26.35 7.99 3.17
N ARG A 63 26.46 9.00 4.04
CA ARG A 63 27.32 9.05 5.23
C ARG A 63 26.92 8.04 6.31
N LEU A 64 25.62 7.92 6.62
CA LEU A 64 25.13 6.96 7.64
C LEU A 64 25.11 5.50 7.14
N THR A 65 24.90 5.29 5.84
CA THR A 65 25.12 3.97 5.23
C THR A 65 26.61 3.64 5.09
N GLY A 66 27.51 4.63 5.05
CA GLY A 66 28.95 4.42 4.94
C GLY A 66 29.36 3.74 3.64
N GLY A 67 28.66 4.06 2.54
CA GLY A 67 28.85 3.41 1.24
C GLY A 67 28.35 1.97 1.15
N ARG A 68 27.70 1.42 2.19
CA ARG A 68 27.03 0.10 2.09
C ARG A 68 25.93 0.17 1.03
N ARG A 69 25.95 -0.74 0.06
CA ARG A 69 24.87 -0.90 -0.93
C ARG A 69 23.60 -1.38 -0.23
N THR A 70 22.70 -0.45 0.08
CA THR A 70 21.35 -0.72 0.57
C THR A 70 20.39 -0.74 -0.62
N TRP A 71 19.09 -0.83 -0.34
CA TRP A 71 18.08 -0.63 -1.36
C TRP A 71 18.01 0.87 -1.78
N LEU A 72 17.92 1.79 -0.81
CA LEU A 72 17.86 3.24 -1.08
C LEU A 72 19.15 3.84 -1.65
N SER A 73 20.32 3.19 -1.53
CA SER A 73 21.58 3.72 -2.07
C SER A 73 21.60 3.79 -3.61
N VAL A 74 20.68 3.12 -4.30
CA VAL A 74 20.45 3.32 -5.75
C VAL A 74 19.69 4.62 -5.99
N HIS A 75 18.67 4.89 -5.19
CA HIS A 75 17.77 6.03 -5.38
C HIS A 75 18.35 7.37 -4.91
N LEU A 76 19.32 7.33 -3.98
CA LEU A 76 19.98 8.48 -3.35
C LEU A 76 21.49 8.56 -3.70
N ALA A 77 21.86 7.97 -4.84
CA ALA A 77 23.21 8.06 -5.41
C ALA A 77 23.58 9.50 -5.78
N GLU A 78 24.87 9.83 -5.71
CA GLU A 78 25.38 11.21 -5.81
C GLU A 78 25.06 11.87 -7.15
N ASP A 79 25.48 11.26 -8.25
CA ASP A 79 25.24 11.75 -9.62
C ASP A 79 23.93 11.22 -10.25
N ALA A 80 23.12 10.48 -9.48
CA ALA A 80 22.04 9.65 -10.03
C ALA A 80 20.82 9.52 -9.08
N VAL A 81 20.35 10.64 -8.52
CA VAL A 81 19.09 10.66 -7.76
C VAL A 81 17.92 10.34 -8.68
N THR A 82 17.33 9.15 -8.49
CA THR A 82 16.18 8.64 -9.24
C THR A 82 14.89 9.46 -9.01
N PRO A 83 13.86 9.35 -9.87
CA PRO A 83 12.54 9.94 -9.64
C PRO A 83 11.95 9.61 -8.26
N PHE A 84 11.95 8.33 -7.86
CA PHE A 84 11.48 7.92 -6.52
C PHE A 84 12.30 8.55 -5.39
N GLY A 85 13.63 8.60 -5.55
CA GLY A 85 14.54 9.23 -4.59
C GLY A 85 14.27 10.72 -4.43
N SER A 86 14.02 11.43 -5.53
CA SER A 86 13.65 12.85 -5.53
C SER A 86 12.33 13.11 -4.81
N SER A 87 11.28 12.30 -5.10
CA SER A 87 10.00 12.41 -4.38
C SER A 87 10.13 12.12 -2.88
N LEU A 88 10.99 11.16 -2.49
CA LEU A 88 11.29 10.87 -1.08
C LEU A 88 12.03 12.03 -0.40
N LEU A 89 13.03 12.62 -1.05
CA LEU A 89 13.76 13.78 -0.54
C LEU A 89 12.86 15.00 -0.39
N GLU A 90 11.96 15.26 -1.33
CA GLU A 90 11.00 16.36 -1.22
C GLU A 90 9.99 16.14 -0.08
N ALA A 91 9.46 14.92 0.08
CA ALA A 91 8.59 14.57 1.20
C ALA A 91 9.29 14.79 2.56
N ILE A 92 10.56 14.39 2.69
CA ILE A 92 11.37 14.57 3.90
C ILE A 92 11.74 16.05 4.12
N LYS A 93 12.04 16.81 3.06
CA LYS A 93 12.27 18.27 3.11
C LYS A 93 11.04 19.03 3.61
N VAL A 94 9.85 18.68 3.14
CA VAL A 94 8.59 19.27 3.62
C VAL A 94 8.37 18.97 5.10
N ILE A 95 8.66 17.75 5.54
CA ILE A 95 8.60 17.37 6.97
C ILE A 95 9.59 18.19 7.81
N GLU A 96 10.85 18.33 7.36
CA GLU A 96 11.89 19.13 8.02
C GLU A 96 11.50 20.62 8.10
N GLY A 97 10.91 21.18 7.03
CA GLY A 97 10.44 22.56 7.00
C GLY A 97 9.29 22.85 7.97
N ARG A 98 8.52 21.84 8.38
CA ARG A 98 7.44 21.97 9.37
C ARG A 98 7.88 21.63 10.80
N LEU A 99 8.88 20.78 10.96
CA LEU A 99 9.45 20.36 12.25
C LEU A 99 10.96 20.08 12.09
N SER A 100 11.82 21.02 12.45
CA SER A 100 13.26 20.86 12.21
C SER A 100 13.88 19.72 13.03
N GLY A 101 14.83 19.01 12.42
CA GLY A 101 15.43 17.76 12.90
C GLY A 101 14.62 16.51 12.53
N ALA A 102 13.36 16.65 12.09
CA ALA A 102 12.54 15.51 11.69
C ALA A 102 13.02 14.84 10.39
N GLY A 103 13.54 15.62 9.44
CA GLY A 103 14.02 15.08 8.17
C GLY A 103 15.30 14.26 8.34
N GLU A 104 16.25 14.79 9.12
CA GLU A 104 17.48 14.07 9.47
C GLU A 104 17.18 12.80 10.29
N ARG A 105 16.17 12.85 11.18
CA ARG A 105 15.67 11.67 11.88
C ARG A 105 15.13 10.60 10.91
N PHE A 106 14.27 10.96 9.97
CA PHE A 106 13.74 10.01 8.98
C PHE A 106 14.86 9.40 8.11
N ILE A 107 15.84 10.20 7.67
CA ILE A 107 17.01 9.70 6.93
C ILE A 107 17.83 8.71 7.78
N ALA A 108 18.06 9.00 9.07
CA ALA A 108 18.79 8.10 9.96
C ALA A 108 18.05 6.77 10.19
N GLU A 109 16.73 6.81 10.41
CA GLU A 109 15.91 5.61 10.56
C GLU A 109 15.87 4.77 9.28
N LEU A 110 15.81 5.40 8.10
CA LEU A 110 15.92 4.73 6.80
C LEU A 110 17.32 4.13 6.54
N ALA A 111 18.37 4.66 7.18
CA ALA A 111 19.75 4.19 7.02
C ALA A 111 20.14 3.02 7.95
N ASP A 112 19.44 2.82 9.06
CA ASP A 112 19.61 1.62 9.92
C ASP A 112 18.80 0.41 9.44
N ILE A 113 17.86 0.57 8.49
CA ILE A 113 17.11 -0.57 7.91
C ILE A 113 18.09 -1.55 7.26
N ARG A 114 18.19 -2.74 7.86
CA ARG A 114 19.22 -3.72 7.51
C ARG A 114 18.79 -4.58 6.32
N TYR A 115 19.45 -4.35 5.20
CA TYR A 115 19.37 -5.23 4.04
C TYR A 115 20.38 -6.37 4.16
N MET A 116 19.93 -7.58 3.84
CA MET A 116 20.78 -8.71 3.48
C MET A 116 20.42 -9.12 2.05
N PRO A 117 21.39 -9.57 1.22
CA PRO A 117 21.09 -10.11 -0.09
C PRO A 117 20.10 -11.28 -0.03
N ALA A 118 19.21 -11.38 -1.01
CA ALA A 118 18.21 -12.45 -1.06
C ALA A 118 18.81 -13.85 -1.30
N SER A 119 20.05 -13.90 -1.82
CA SER A 119 20.91 -15.09 -1.90
C SER A 119 21.32 -15.62 -0.53
N ASP A 120 21.59 -14.71 0.41
CA ASP A 120 22.25 -15.01 1.68
C ASP A 120 21.20 -15.27 2.77
N ASN A 121 20.16 -14.42 2.81
CA ASN A 121 19.04 -14.57 3.73
C ASN A 121 17.74 -14.00 3.13
N ARG A 122 17.04 -14.82 2.35
CA ARG A 122 15.73 -14.50 1.76
C ARG A 122 14.69 -14.01 2.79
N ALA A 123 14.68 -14.53 4.01
CA ALA A 123 13.72 -14.16 5.04
C ALA A 123 14.01 -12.75 5.61
N GLY A 124 15.28 -12.47 5.92
CA GLY A 124 15.70 -11.14 6.36
C GLY A 124 15.65 -10.08 5.25
N TRP A 125 15.86 -10.48 3.98
CA TRP A 125 15.59 -9.62 2.82
C TRP A 125 14.11 -9.19 2.77
N LYS A 126 13.17 -10.15 2.91
CA LYS A 126 11.73 -9.83 2.96
C LYS A 126 11.42 -8.86 4.10
N ALA A 127 11.90 -9.17 5.32
CA ALA A 127 11.66 -8.33 6.50
C ALA A 127 12.24 -6.91 6.37
N GLY A 128 13.45 -6.77 5.82
CA GLY A 128 14.08 -5.45 5.60
C GLY A 128 13.32 -4.59 4.57
N PHE A 129 12.83 -5.20 3.48
CA PHE A 129 12.00 -4.48 2.51
C PHE A 129 10.62 -4.11 3.08
N GLU A 130 10.00 -4.99 3.87
CA GLU A 130 8.73 -4.67 4.56
C GLU A 130 8.91 -3.57 5.63
N GLN A 131 10.05 -3.55 6.33
CA GLN A 131 10.42 -2.47 7.26
C GLN A 131 10.63 -1.13 6.54
N LEU A 132 11.25 -1.13 5.35
CA LEU A 132 11.32 0.07 4.50
C LEU A 132 9.92 0.56 4.16
N VAL A 133 9.07 -0.30 3.60
CA VAL A 133 7.74 0.13 3.12
C VAL A 133 6.85 0.61 4.28
N GLN A 134 7.02 0.08 5.50
CA GLN A 134 6.47 0.67 6.73
C GLN A 134 6.97 2.11 6.96
N LYS A 135 8.29 2.35 6.95
CA LYS A 135 8.88 3.68 7.20
C LYS A 135 8.56 4.69 6.08
N LEU A 136 8.44 4.23 4.83
CA LEU A 136 7.97 5.04 3.70
C LEU A 136 6.49 5.41 3.85
N GLY A 137 5.67 4.50 4.38
CA GLY A 137 4.28 4.79 4.77
C GLY A 137 4.18 5.85 5.88
N GLU A 138 5.11 5.84 6.84
CA GLU A 138 5.21 6.89 7.87
C GLU A 138 5.59 8.25 7.25
N VAL A 139 6.53 8.30 6.31
CA VAL A 139 6.88 9.53 5.57
C VAL A 139 5.69 10.07 4.78
N LEU A 140 4.96 9.22 4.06
CA LEU A 140 3.73 9.58 3.34
C LEU A 140 2.70 10.25 4.28
N VAL A 141 2.43 9.63 5.44
CA VAL A 141 1.44 10.14 6.40
C VAL A 141 1.93 11.41 7.10
N ALA A 142 3.19 11.46 7.53
CA ALA A 142 3.78 12.64 8.16
C ALA A 142 3.76 13.85 7.20
N ARG A 143 4.15 13.66 5.94
CA ARG A 143 4.07 14.71 4.90
C ARG A 143 2.62 15.15 4.68
N THR A 144 1.69 14.22 4.52
CA THR A 144 0.25 14.52 4.34
C THR A 144 -0.32 15.36 5.49
N LEU A 145 0.12 15.10 6.73
CA LEU A 145 -0.28 15.88 7.91
C LEU A 145 0.45 17.23 8.02
N PHE A 146 1.69 17.34 7.52
CA PHE A 146 2.55 18.51 7.70
C PHE A 146 2.41 19.54 6.55
N GLU A 147 2.01 19.12 5.34
CA GLU A 147 1.58 19.99 4.22
C GLU A 147 0.26 20.73 4.49
N ALA A 148 -0.54 20.26 5.45
CA ALA A 148 -1.91 20.70 5.64
C ALA A 148 -2.06 22.08 6.32
N ASP A 149 -3.05 22.83 5.86
CA ASP A 149 -3.50 24.11 6.42
C ASP A 149 -4.28 23.93 7.73
N TRP A 150 -3.57 23.50 8.78
CA TRP A 150 -4.12 23.43 10.13
C TRP A 150 -4.36 24.82 10.75
N PRO A 151 -5.32 24.97 11.69
CA PRO A 151 -5.61 26.24 12.35
C PRO A 151 -4.39 26.91 13.00
N GLU A 152 -4.42 28.24 13.11
CA GLU A 152 -3.37 29.01 13.79
C GLU A 152 -3.15 28.50 15.23
N GLY A 153 -1.88 28.48 15.67
CA GLY A 153 -1.50 27.91 16.96
C GLY A 153 -1.38 26.38 16.99
N THR A 154 -1.65 25.68 15.88
CA THR A 154 -1.42 24.23 15.80
C THR A 154 0.07 23.88 15.88
N THR A 155 0.40 22.89 16.71
CA THR A 155 1.77 22.36 16.87
C THR A 155 1.85 20.88 16.51
N PHE A 156 3.06 20.40 16.19
CA PHE A 156 3.31 19.06 15.68
C PHE A 156 4.38 18.37 16.52
N THR A 157 4.29 17.06 16.70
CA THR A 157 5.34 16.26 17.34
C THR A 157 5.38 14.85 16.76
N LEU A 158 6.57 14.39 16.37
CA LEU A 158 6.82 13.00 15.99
C LEU A 158 7.20 12.17 17.21
N GLU A 159 6.60 10.99 17.36
CA GLU A 159 6.77 10.11 18.52
C GLU A 159 6.72 10.78 19.92
N PRO A 160 5.69 11.60 20.23
CA PRO A 160 5.51 12.12 21.57
C PRO A 160 5.32 10.96 22.56
N THR A 161 5.97 11.03 23.72
CA THR A 161 5.87 9.97 24.72
C THR A 161 4.59 10.14 25.54
N ASN A 162 3.67 9.16 25.45
CA ASN A 162 2.48 9.12 26.31
C ASN A 162 2.93 9.09 27.79
N PRO A 163 2.53 10.08 28.61
CA PRO A 163 3.03 10.20 29.98
C PRO A 163 2.55 9.08 30.91
N ASN A 164 1.46 8.38 30.55
CA ASN A 164 0.85 7.33 31.36
C ASN A 164 1.23 5.90 30.91
N THR A 165 1.63 5.70 29.65
CA THR A 165 2.00 4.36 29.12
C THR A 165 3.42 4.25 28.61
N GLY A 166 4.15 5.36 28.48
CA GLY A 166 5.51 5.41 27.89
C GLY A 166 5.56 5.10 26.38
N ALA A 167 4.44 4.72 25.78
CA ALA A 167 4.36 4.38 24.36
C ALA A 167 4.19 5.64 23.50
N ARG A 168 4.58 5.57 22.23
CA ARG A 168 4.69 6.73 21.33
C ARG A 168 3.83 6.54 20.07
N PRO A 169 2.68 7.21 19.89
CA PRO A 169 2.03 7.29 18.58
C PRO A 169 2.98 7.96 17.58
N GLU A 170 2.93 7.58 16.30
CA GLU A 170 3.90 8.10 15.33
C GLU A 170 3.81 9.63 15.14
N VAL A 171 2.60 10.22 15.18
CA VAL A 171 2.39 11.69 15.09
C VAL A 171 1.36 12.20 16.10
N LEU A 172 1.61 13.36 16.71
CA LEU A 172 0.62 14.26 17.32
C LEU A 172 0.50 15.54 16.51
N VAL A 173 -0.75 15.96 16.27
CA VAL A 173 -1.10 17.33 15.87
C VAL A 173 -1.98 17.93 16.98
N ASP A 174 -1.53 19.00 17.62
CA ASP A 174 -2.24 19.66 18.72
C ASP A 174 -2.73 21.04 18.25
N THR A 175 -4.01 21.13 17.87
CA THR A 175 -4.68 22.39 17.49
C THR A 175 -5.14 23.13 18.74
N PRO A 176 -5.52 24.42 18.71
CA PRO A 176 -6.05 25.09 19.90
C PRO A 176 -7.20 24.33 20.58
N GLU A 177 -8.08 23.71 19.78
CA GLU A 177 -9.29 23.04 20.24
C GLU A 177 -9.04 21.61 20.72
N ARG A 178 -8.34 20.77 19.92
CA ARG A 178 -8.25 19.32 20.17
C ARG A 178 -6.96 18.67 19.63
N GLN A 179 -6.63 17.49 20.15
CA GLN A 179 -5.45 16.71 19.77
C GLN A 179 -5.78 15.59 18.79
N TRP A 180 -4.97 15.42 17.75
CA TRP A 180 -5.05 14.31 16.82
C TRP A 180 -3.83 13.41 17.00
N LEU A 181 -4.06 12.15 17.35
CA LEU A 181 -3.01 11.14 17.53
C LEU A 181 -3.08 10.15 16.37
N PHE A 182 -1.98 10.01 15.63
CA PHE A 182 -1.89 9.10 14.49
C PHE A 182 -0.93 7.95 14.79
N GLU A 183 -1.40 6.73 14.54
CA GLU A 183 -0.60 5.50 14.49
C GLU A 183 -0.52 5.08 13.02
N VAL A 184 0.68 4.81 12.48
CA VAL A 184 0.88 4.44 11.07
C VAL A 184 1.41 3.03 10.96
N LYS A 185 0.71 2.15 10.25
CA LYS A 185 1.10 0.74 10.11
C LYS A 185 1.00 0.23 8.68
N CYS A 186 1.96 -0.60 8.29
CA CYS A 186 1.98 -1.38 7.05
C CYS A 186 2.06 -2.86 7.44
N PRO A 187 1.14 -3.73 6.95
CA PRO A 187 1.20 -5.16 7.23
C PRO A 187 2.27 -5.84 6.38
N ALA A 188 2.98 -6.82 6.96
CA ALA A 188 3.79 -7.75 6.17
C ALA A 188 2.92 -8.35 5.04
N PHE A 189 3.42 -8.27 3.82
CA PHE A 189 2.65 -8.46 2.59
C PHE A 189 3.26 -9.48 1.65
N ILE A 190 4.58 -9.63 1.54
CA ILE A 190 5.19 -10.42 0.46
C ILE A 190 4.75 -11.89 0.54
N ASP A 191 4.86 -12.49 1.72
CA ASP A 191 4.37 -13.85 2.00
C ASP A 191 2.84 -13.99 1.89
N TYR A 192 2.08 -12.91 2.05
CA TYR A 192 0.61 -12.95 1.93
C TYR A 192 0.17 -12.85 0.48
N GLN A 193 0.80 -11.99 -0.31
CA GLN A 193 0.59 -11.88 -1.76
C GLN A 193 1.00 -13.19 -2.45
N ASP A 194 2.19 -13.74 -2.13
CA ASP A 194 2.63 -15.08 -2.58
C ASP A 194 1.57 -16.18 -2.31
N ARG A 195 0.83 -16.11 -1.19
CA ARG A 195 -0.26 -17.05 -0.86
C ARG A 195 -1.60 -16.73 -1.53
N ARG A 196 -1.94 -15.45 -1.68
CA ARG A 196 -3.18 -14.99 -2.32
C ARG A 196 -3.21 -15.41 -3.79
N ASP A 197 -2.11 -15.20 -4.48
CA ASP A 197 -1.96 -15.53 -5.90
C ASP A 197 -1.93 -17.05 -6.15
N ALA A 198 -1.50 -17.84 -5.16
CA ALA A 198 -1.45 -19.30 -5.24
C ALA A 198 -2.78 -20.01 -4.91
N ASN A 199 -3.73 -19.36 -4.23
CA ASN A 199 -4.96 -19.98 -3.74
C ASN A 199 -6.19 -19.49 -4.52
N PRO A 200 -7.01 -20.38 -5.11
CA PRO A 200 -8.23 -19.98 -5.84
C PRO A 200 -9.38 -19.52 -4.91
N ARG A 201 -9.17 -19.51 -3.60
CA ARG A 201 -10.15 -19.21 -2.55
C ARG A 201 -9.56 -18.30 -1.50
N GLN A 202 -10.36 -17.39 -0.95
CA GLN A 202 -9.97 -16.51 0.15
C GLN A 202 -11.14 -16.29 1.12
N LEU A 203 -10.86 -16.33 2.42
CA LEU A 203 -11.76 -15.91 3.49
C LEU A 203 -11.25 -14.58 4.04
N PRO A 204 -11.92 -13.44 3.78
CA PRO A 204 -11.44 -12.13 4.25
C PRO A 204 -11.74 -11.86 5.73
N VAL A 205 -12.62 -12.65 6.35
CA VAL A 205 -13.03 -12.53 7.75
C VAL A 205 -13.25 -13.89 8.40
N ARG A 206 -13.14 -13.97 9.73
CA ARG A 206 -13.67 -15.11 10.50
C ARG A 206 -15.20 -15.10 10.45
N GLY A 207 -15.78 -16.15 9.92
CA GLY A 207 -17.23 -16.36 9.86
C GLY A 207 -17.55 -17.85 9.67
N PRO A 208 -18.84 -18.24 9.69
CA PRO A 208 -19.26 -19.64 9.68
C PRO A 208 -18.73 -20.48 8.52
N LEU A 209 -18.39 -19.85 7.38
CA LEU A 209 -17.76 -20.54 6.25
C LEU A 209 -16.41 -21.16 6.63
N GLY A 210 -15.63 -20.52 7.50
CA GLY A 210 -14.34 -21.03 7.98
C GLY A 210 -14.44 -22.28 8.87
N GLU A 211 -15.64 -22.61 9.34
CA GLU A 211 -15.92 -23.80 10.16
C GLU A 211 -16.33 -25.01 9.30
N LEU A 212 -16.54 -24.82 7.99
CA LEU A 212 -16.95 -25.88 7.07
C LEU A 212 -15.79 -26.85 6.76
N PRO A 213 -16.00 -28.18 6.80
CA PRO A 213 -14.98 -29.18 6.46
C PRO A 213 -14.38 -28.95 5.06
N GLY A 214 -13.05 -28.96 4.96
CA GLY A 214 -12.33 -28.72 3.70
C GLY A 214 -12.33 -27.28 3.19
N MET A 215 -12.89 -26.31 3.94
CA MET A 215 -12.90 -24.92 3.50
C MET A 215 -11.55 -24.21 3.67
N LEU A 216 -10.77 -24.56 4.69
CA LEU A 216 -9.47 -23.95 4.97
C LEU A 216 -8.33 -24.45 4.05
N GLU A 217 -8.50 -25.59 3.39
CA GLU A 217 -7.48 -26.20 2.52
C GLU A 217 -7.38 -25.44 1.18
N GLY A 218 -6.19 -24.98 0.79
CA GLY A 218 -6.03 -24.19 -0.44
C GLY A 218 -6.82 -22.87 -0.44
N THR A 219 -7.00 -22.27 0.74
CA THR A 219 -7.74 -21.02 0.96
C THR A 219 -6.87 -20.02 1.70
N THR A 220 -6.75 -18.80 1.16
CA THR A 220 -6.06 -17.69 1.83
C THR A 220 -6.90 -17.18 3.00
N LEU A 221 -6.30 -17.13 4.19
CA LEU A 221 -6.99 -16.83 5.45
C LEU A 221 -7.01 -15.32 5.78
N PRO A 222 -7.86 -14.87 6.73
CA PRO A 222 -7.96 -13.46 7.09
C PRO A 222 -6.65 -12.87 7.64
N ARG A 223 -6.39 -11.58 7.36
CA ARG A 223 -5.31 -10.78 8.01
C ARG A 223 -5.76 -10.12 9.31
N ASP A 224 -6.93 -10.49 9.82
CA ASP A 224 -7.57 -9.86 10.98
C ASP A 224 -6.73 -9.90 12.27
N ASN A 225 -5.89 -10.91 12.46
CA ASN A 225 -4.93 -10.96 13.56
C ASN A 225 -3.95 -9.76 13.52
N VAL A 226 -3.47 -9.38 12.33
CA VAL A 226 -2.55 -8.25 12.15
C VAL A 226 -3.26 -6.94 12.49
N LEU A 227 -4.50 -6.76 12.02
CA LEU A 227 -5.31 -5.58 12.31
C LEU A 227 -5.72 -5.49 13.79
N LYS A 228 -5.98 -6.63 14.46
CA LYS A 228 -6.12 -6.70 15.93
C LYS A 228 -4.87 -6.19 16.64
N ASP A 229 -3.69 -6.62 16.21
CA ASP A 229 -2.42 -6.23 16.85
C ASP A 229 -2.04 -4.77 16.58
N PHE A 230 -2.39 -4.23 15.40
CA PHE A 230 -2.30 -2.80 15.11
C PHE A 230 -3.26 -1.98 15.98
N LEU A 231 -4.53 -2.39 16.12
CA LEU A 231 -5.49 -1.74 17.02
C LEU A 231 -5.07 -1.82 18.50
N ALA A 232 -4.44 -2.93 18.93
CA ALA A 232 -3.89 -3.06 20.28
C ALA A 232 -2.61 -2.23 20.50
N SER A 233 -1.84 -1.92 19.44
CA SER A 233 -0.75 -0.93 19.49
C SER A 233 -1.29 0.49 19.63
N ALA A 234 -2.20 0.87 18.74
CA ALA A 234 -2.87 2.17 18.73
C ALA A 234 -3.56 2.45 20.07
N GLU A 235 -4.35 1.51 20.59
CA GLU A 235 -4.98 1.61 21.92
C GLU A 235 -3.95 1.94 22.99
N ARG A 236 -2.89 1.13 23.15
CA ARG A 236 -1.86 1.35 24.19
C ARG A 236 -1.14 2.70 24.07
N LYS A 237 -0.98 3.22 22.86
CA LYS A 237 -0.31 4.50 22.58
C LYS A 237 -1.22 5.71 22.79
N PHE A 238 -2.49 5.61 22.40
CA PHE A 238 -3.48 6.69 22.54
C PHE A 238 -4.15 6.72 23.92
N HIS A 239 -4.21 5.58 24.63
CA HIS A 239 -4.95 5.44 25.88
C HIS A 239 -4.42 6.40 26.95
N SER A 240 -5.31 7.20 27.52
CA SER A 240 -5.01 8.21 28.55
C SER A 240 -3.83 9.12 28.20
N PHE A 241 -3.61 9.42 26.91
CA PHE A 241 -2.48 10.25 26.45
C PHE A 241 -2.53 11.69 27.00
N SER A 242 -3.73 12.25 27.15
CA SER A 242 -3.98 13.64 27.53
C SER A 242 -5.37 13.78 28.17
N THR A 243 -5.60 14.88 28.89
CA THR A 243 -6.91 15.31 29.41
C THR A 243 -7.67 16.25 28.46
N LYS A 244 -7.00 16.75 27.41
CA LYS A 244 -7.63 17.51 26.32
C LYS A 244 -8.46 16.58 25.43
N ASP A 245 -9.51 17.12 24.81
CA ASP A 245 -10.27 16.38 23.80
C ASP A 245 -9.35 15.91 22.67
N ARG A 246 -9.59 14.70 22.17
CA ARG A 246 -8.70 14.06 21.19
C ARG A 246 -9.41 13.09 20.27
N THR A 247 -8.82 12.86 19.10
CA THR A 247 -9.16 11.74 18.20
C THR A 247 -7.92 10.86 17.99
N GLY A 248 -8.04 9.56 18.22
CA GLY A 248 -7.01 8.55 17.94
C GLY A 248 -7.29 7.82 16.63
N VAL A 249 -6.48 8.08 15.61
CA VAL A 249 -6.63 7.54 14.25
C VAL A 249 -5.54 6.53 13.95
N LEU A 250 -5.92 5.27 13.70
CA LEU A 250 -5.00 4.28 13.13
C LEU A 250 -5.02 4.40 11.59
N VAL A 251 -3.91 4.78 10.99
CA VAL A 251 -3.71 4.79 9.54
C VAL A 251 -3.01 3.51 9.13
N VAL A 252 -3.62 2.71 8.25
CA VAL A 252 -3.05 1.47 7.73
C VAL A 252 -2.81 1.59 6.23
N VAL A 253 -1.54 1.51 5.82
CA VAL A 253 -1.14 1.42 4.42
C VAL A 253 -1.41 0.00 3.93
N TRP A 254 -2.26 -0.14 2.92
CA TRP A 254 -2.80 -1.41 2.42
C TRP A 254 -2.70 -1.52 0.89
N ASP A 255 -2.79 -2.74 0.35
CA ASP A 255 -2.77 -2.97 -1.10
C ASP A 255 -4.18 -2.84 -1.72
N ALA A 256 -4.27 -3.06 -3.04
CA ALA A 256 -5.53 -2.93 -3.79
C ALA A 256 -6.67 -3.85 -3.30
N HIS A 257 -6.39 -4.88 -2.51
CA HIS A 257 -7.38 -5.80 -1.96
C HIS A 257 -7.92 -5.25 -0.63
N ILE A 258 -8.42 -4.01 -0.68
CA ILE A 258 -8.85 -3.25 0.50
C ILE A 258 -10.03 -3.92 1.22
N PHE A 259 -10.83 -4.74 0.52
CA PHE A 259 -11.86 -5.62 1.13
C PHE A 259 -11.30 -6.55 2.21
N GLU A 260 -10.02 -6.94 2.17
CA GLU A 260 -9.40 -7.74 3.23
C GLU A 260 -9.45 -7.01 4.58
N ALA A 261 -9.14 -5.71 4.57
CA ALA A 261 -9.15 -4.87 5.75
C ALA A 261 -10.56 -4.40 6.12
N THR A 262 -11.41 -4.00 5.15
CA THR A 262 -12.79 -3.59 5.46
C THR A 262 -13.61 -4.77 6.01
N SER A 263 -13.34 -6.01 5.57
CA SER A 263 -13.96 -7.21 6.14
C SER A 263 -13.47 -7.46 7.58
N ALA A 264 -12.16 -7.49 7.80
CA ALA A 264 -11.57 -7.71 9.12
C ALA A 264 -11.98 -6.65 10.16
N LEU A 265 -12.14 -5.39 9.74
CA LEU A 265 -12.52 -4.28 10.62
C LEU A 265 -14.05 -4.15 10.79
N SER A 266 -14.80 -4.19 9.69
CA SER A 266 -16.17 -3.67 9.65
C SER A 266 -17.25 -4.68 9.29
N HIS A 267 -16.92 -5.97 9.06
CA HIS A 267 -17.94 -6.98 8.77
C HIS A 267 -18.95 -7.15 9.92
N SER A 268 -20.25 -7.18 9.61
CA SER A 268 -21.34 -7.11 10.61
C SER A 268 -21.34 -8.21 11.67
N GLN A 269 -20.80 -9.40 11.35
CA GLN A 269 -20.84 -10.58 12.22
C GLN A 269 -19.56 -10.85 13.01
N ALA A 270 -18.46 -10.16 12.70
CA ALA A 270 -17.15 -10.49 13.26
C ALA A 270 -16.12 -9.33 13.27
N GLY A 271 -16.38 -8.23 12.58
CA GLY A 271 -15.42 -7.13 12.40
C GLY A 271 -14.95 -6.54 13.73
N LEU A 272 -13.64 -6.29 13.83
CA LEU A 272 -12.97 -5.82 15.05
C LEU A 272 -13.59 -4.52 15.62
N LEU A 273 -14.08 -3.66 14.73
CA LEU A 273 -14.70 -2.36 15.02
C LEU A 273 -16.23 -2.44 15.21
N LYS A 274 -16.82 -3.64 15.25
CA LYS A 274 -18.27 -3.87 15.39
C LYS A 274 -18.60 -4.69 16.64
N GLU A 275 -19.85 -4.66 17.06
CA GLU A 275 -20.33 -5.28 18.31
C GLU A 275 -20.10 -6.80 18.33
N ARG A 276 -20.26 -7.45 17.18
CA ARG A 276 -20.04 -8.89 17.02
C ARG A 276 -18.57 -9.28 16.84
N SER A 277 -17.62 -8.37 17.06
CA SER A 277 -16.16 -8.60 17.00
C SER A 277 -15.75 -9.99 17.53
N TRP A 278 -14.92 -10.69 16.75
CA TRP A 278 -14.35 -11.98 17.16
C TRP A 278 -13.29 -11.84 18.25
N HIS A 279 -12.67 -10.66 18.41
CA HIS A 279 -11.66 -10.43 19.46
C HIS A 279 -12.34 -10.27 20.82
N ARG A 280 -12.38 -11.37 21.58
CA ARG A 280 -13.07 -11.47 22.87
C ARG A 280 -12.15 -11.99 23.97
N ARG A 281 -12.34 -11.47 25.18
CA ARG A 281 -11.75 -11.99 26.43
C ARG A 281 -12.91 -12.40 27.35
N ASN A 282 -12.91 -13.65 27.81
CA ASN A 282 -13.97 -14.22 28.65
C ASN A 282 -15.38 -14.04 28.05
N GLY A 283 -15.51 -14.18 26.72
CA GLY A 283 -16.77 -13.98 25.97
C GLY A 283 -17.12 -12.52 25.63
N VAL A 284 -16.58 -11.55 26.36
CA VAL A 284 -16.82 -10.11 26.17
C VAL A 284 -15.93 -9.55 25.06
N ARG A 285 -16.45 -8.65 24.20
CA ARG A 285 -15.66 -7.91 23.20
C ARG A 285 -14.52 -7.16 23.89
N VAL A 286 -13.31 -7.23 23.34
CA VAL A 286 -12.22 -6.34 23.73
C VAL A 286 -12.44 -4.98 23.05
N PRO A 287 -12.63 -3.87 23.79
CA PRO A 287 -12.77 -2.55 23.19
C PRO A 287 -11.42 -1.96 22.82
N TYR A 288 -11.42 -1.05 21.84
CA TYR A 288 -10.32 -0.14 21.53
C TYR A 288 -10.80 1.29 21.81
N ALA A 289 -11.06 1.61 23.09
CA ALA A 289 -11.75 2.83 23.50
C ALA A 289 -10.93 4.12 23.29
N ALA A 290 -9.65 4.02 22.95
CA ALA A 290 -8.80 5.14 22.62
C ALA A 290 -8.58 5.36 21.11
N VAL A 291 -9.11 4.46 20.26
CA VAL A 291 -9.05 4.51 18.80
C VAL A 291 -10.44 4.78 18.23
N ASP A 292 -10.69 5.97 17.69
CA ASP A 292 -11.99 6.37 17.16
C ASP A 292 -12.33 5.68 15.82
N GLY A 293 -11.30 5.32 15.05
CA GLY A 293 -11.44 4.52 13.84
C GLY A 293 -10.13 4.31 13.10
N VAL A 294 -10.26 3.77 11.89
CA VAL A 294 -9.15 3.37 11.03
C VAL A 294 -9.26 4.03 9.65
N ILE A 295 -8.20 4.68 9.19
CA ILE A 295 -8.05 5.07 7.79
C ILE A 295 -7.28 3.97 7.06
N LEU A 296 -7.86 3.39 6.01
CA LEU A 296 -7.19 2.46 5.11
C LEU A 296 -6.71 3.20 3.86
N LEU A 297 -5.39 3.27 3.66
CA LEU A 297 -4.77 3.88 2.49
C LEU A 297 -4.49 2.83 1.42
N ASN A 298 -5.09 2.95 0.23
CA ASN A 298 -4.91 2.08 -0.94
C ASN A 298 -3.61 2.42 -1.68
N HIS A 299 -2.49 2.43 -0.96
CA HIS A 299 -1.25 3.10 -1.35
C HIS A 299 0.00 2.20 -1.28
N LEU A 300 -0.12 0.99 -0.74
CA LEU A 300 1.00 0.05 -0.60
C LEU A 300 1.60 -0.32 -1.97
N GLU A 301 0.75 -0.52 -2.97
CA GLU A 301 1.20 -0.88 -4.31
C GLU A 301 1.79 0.32 -5.07
N VAL A 302 1.32 1.55 -4.79
CA VAL A 302 1.91 2.79 -5.32
C VAL A 302 3.35 2.92 -4.82
N ILE A 303 3.58 2.78 -3.51
CA ILE A 303 4.94 2.79 -2.94
C ILE A 303 5.79 1.66 -3.56
N LYS A 304 5.28 0.42 -3.61
CA LYS A 304 6.04 -0.73 -4.14
C LYS A 304 6.47 -0.59 -5.60
N VAL A 305 5.58 -0.12 -6.49
CA VAL A 305 5.85 -0.03 -7.93
C VAL A 305 6.77 1.15 -8.23
N SER A 306 6.49 2.32 -7.64
CA SER A 306 7.33 3.51 -7.82
C SER A 306 8.73 3.30 -7.25
N ALA A 307 8.85 2.60 -6.11
CA ALA A 307 10.12 2.16 -5.55
C ALA A 307 10.96 1.36 -6.57
N GLN A 308 10.34 0.55 -7.44
CA GLN A 308 11.08 -0.28 -8.39
C GLN A 308 11.45 0.45 -9.71
N GLU A 309 11.17 1.76 -9.83
CA GLU A 309 11.27 2.55 -11.08
C GLU A 309 10.49 1.96 -12.27
N MET A 310 9.56 1.01 -12.03
CA MET A 310 8.73 0.38 -13.07
C MET A 310 7.52 1.27 -13.42
N PHE A 311 7.80 2.53 -13.74
CA PHE A 311 6.86 3.63 -13.52
C PHE A 311 5.93 3.90 -14.72
N GLU A 312 4.79 3.22 -14.73
CA GLU A 312 3.51 3.77 -15.24
C GLU A 312 2.54 3.93 -14.05
N ALA A 313 3.01 4.54 -12.95
CA ALA A 313 2.20 4.66 -11.74
C ALA A 313 1.03 5.65 -11.95
N ARG A 314 -0.07 5.43 -11.22
CA ARG A 314 -1.31 6.23 -11.34
C ARG A 314 -1.16 7.70 -10.93
N GLN A 315 -0.03 8.09 -10.34
CA GLN A 315 0.30 9.42 -9.84
C GLN A 315 1.81 9.62 -9.90
N GLU A 316 2.27 10.85 -10.14
CA GLU A 316 3.68 11.18 -10.34
C GLU A 316 4.52 11.14 -9.05
N ASP A 317 3.95 11.53 -7.91
CA ASP A 317 4.62 11.58 -6.62
C ASP A 317 4.09 10.47 -5.69
N PRO A 318 4.83 9.38 -5.42
CA PRO A 318 4.37 8.27 -4.57
C PRO A 318 4.20 8.65 -3.10
N PHE A 319 4.76 9.79 -2.65
CA PHE A 319 4.67 10.27 -1.27
C PHE A 319 3.58 11.33 -1.07
N ARG A 320 2.64 11.46 -2.01
CA ARG A 320 1.49 12.35 -1.91
C ARG A 320 0.18 11.57 -2.08
N ILE A 321 -0.89 12.02 -1.42
CA ILE A 321 -2.24 11.51 -1.68
C ILE A 321 -2.94 12.51 -2.59
N VAL A 322 -3.41 12.04 -3.75
CA VAL A 322 -4.14 12.88 -4.72
C VAL A 322 -5.54 12.30 -4.97
N PRO A 323 -6.63 13.10 -4.87
CA PRO A 323 -7.98 12.59 -5.16
C PRO A 323 -8.24 12.28 -6.65
N ALA A 324 -7.53 12.96 -7.55
CA ALA A 324 -7.69 12.76 -8.99
C ALA A 324 -7.07 11.43 -9.44
N GLY A 325 -7.84 10.63 -10.17
CA GLY A 325 -7.38 9.37 -10.77
C GLY A 325 -7.20 8.18 -9.81
N GLN A 326 -7.19 8.40 -8.49
CA GLN A 326 -7.07 7.32 -7.51
C GLN A 326 -8.43 6.78 -7.04
N PRO A 327 -8.53 5.47 -6.74
CA PRO A 327 -9.58 4.94 -5.88
C PRO A 327 -9.53 5.63 -4.50
N PRO A 328 -10.68 5.88 -3.85
CA PRO A 328 -10.70 6.54 -2.53
C PRO A 328 -10.06 5.69 -1.44
N ASN A 329 -9.54 6.35 -0.42
CA ASN A 329 -9.15 5.71 0.83
C ASN A 329 -10.40 5.56 1.74
N VAL A 330 -10.32 4.77 2.81
CA VAL A 330 -11.53 4.37 3.56
C VAL A 330 -11.46 4.74 5.04
N TRP A 331 -12.47 5.43 5.55
CA TRP A 331 -12.76 5.56 6.97
C TRP A 331 -13.59 4.36 7.47
N CYS A 332 -13.04 3.61 8.41
CA CYS A 332 -13.73 2.57 9.17
C CYS A 332 -13.90 3.04 10.63
N PRO A 333 -15.07 3.60 11.02
CA PRO A 333 -15.31 4.02 12.39
C PRO A 333 -15.47 2.84 13.36
N ASN A 334 -14.95 3.02 14.58
CA ASN A 334 -15.14 2.13 15.72
C ASN A 334 -16.54 2.30 16.35
N LEU A 335 -16.93 1.41 17.26
CA LEU A 335 -18.17 1.57 18.03
C LEU A 335 -18.12 2.84 18.88
N GLY A 336 -19.06 3.76 18.64
CA GLY A 336 -19.10 5.06 19.31
C GLY A 336 -18.21 6.13 18.66
N GLY A 337 -17.34 5.75 17.73
CA GLY A 337 -16.66 6.70 16.85
C GLY A 337 -17.65 7.25 15.82
N GLY A 338 -17.58 8.56 15.58
CA GLY A 338 -18.40 9.25 14.58
C GLY A 338 -17.77 9.22 13.18
N ASP A 339 -18.24 10.14 12.35
CA ASP A 339 -17.59 10.47 11.09
C ASP A 339 -16.20 11.09 11.34
N LEU A 340 -15.29 10.89 10.40
CA LEU A 340 -13.99 11.56 10.39
C LEU A 340 -14.22 13.04 10.10
N ASP A 341 -13.46 13.93 10.77
CA ASP A 341 -13.48 15.36 10.46
C ASP A 341 -13.27 15.61 8.96
N ALA A 342 -14.05 16.53 8.38
CA ALA A 342 -14.08 16.75 6.94
C ALA A 342 -12.73 17.24 6.38
N GLY A 343 -11.95 18.00 7.16
CA GLY A 343 -10.60 18.40 6.80
C GLY A 343 -9.66 17.20 6.78
N VAL A 344 -9.59 16.44 7.89
CA VAL A 344 -8.76 15.23 7.98
C VAL A 344 -9.15 14.18 6.93
N ALA A 345 -10.44 14.01 6.65
CA ALA A 345 -10.93 13.15 5.59
C ALA A 345 -10.47 13.60 4.20
N ALA A 346 -10.48 14.91 3.92
CA ALA A 346 -9.98 15.46 2.67
C ALA A 346 -8.47 15.23 2.48
N LEU A 347 -7.65 15.45 3.53
CA LEU A 347 -6.19 15.23 3.48
C LEU A 347 -5.83 13.80 3.04
N PHE A 348 -6.56 12.81 3.56
CA PHE A 348 -6.32 11.40 3.23
C PHE A 348 -7.14 10.89 2.04
N ASN A 349 -7.92 11.72 1.34
CA ASN A 349 -8.94 11.28 0.36
C ASN A 349 -9.82 10.12 0.92
N ALA A 350 -10.14 10.19 2.21
CA ALA A 350 -10.81 9.14 2.96
C ALA A 350 -12.32 9.30 2.91
N ARG A 351 -13.04 8.23 2.57
CA ARG A 351 -14.50 8.18 2.46
C ARG A 351 -15.10 7.23 3.51
N PRO A 352 -16.26 7.54 4.11
CA PRO A 352 -17.02 6.57 4.89
C PRO A 352 -17.18 5.24 4.14
N LEU A 353 -16.96 4.12 4.83
CA LEU A 353 -16.98 2.79 4.20
C LEU A 353 -18.31 2.50 3.47
N ASP A 354 -19.43 2.99 3.96
CA ASP A 354 -20.74 2.81 3.36
C ASP A 354 -20.89 3.56 2.02
N GLU A 355 -20.40 4.81 1.90
CA GLU A 355 -20.34 5.56 0.61
C GLU A 355 -19.66 4.73 -0.49
N VAL A 356 -18.52 4.10 -0.16
CA VAL A 356 -17.70 3.34 -1.12
C VAL A 356 -18.06 1.86 -1.21
N SER A 357 -18.90 1.34 -0.31
CA SER A 357 -19.28 -0.08 -0.26
C SER A 357 -20.01 -0.59 -1.51
N VAL A 358 -20.53 0.31 -2.34
CA VAL A 358 -21.07 0.01 -3.67
C VAL A 358 -20.03 -0.58 -4.62
N ALA A 359 -18.74 -0.30 -4.42
CA ALA A 359 -17.65 -0.88 -5.17
C ALA A 359 -17.28 -2.27 -4.62
N ALA A 360 -17.07 -3.23 -5.54
CA ALA A 360 -16.81 -4.62 -5.18
C ALA A 360 -15.55 -4.77 -4.30
N ASP A 361 -14.50 -4.01 -4.56
CA ASP A 361 -13.23 -4.09 -3.83
C ASP A 361 -13.29 -3.48 -2.42
N TYR A 362 -14.37 -2.78 -2.08
CA TYR A 362 -14.54 -2.03 -0.83
C TYR A 362 -15.53 -2.69 0.12
N SER A 363 -16.64 -3.23 -0.39
CA SER A 363 -17.64 -3.90 0.46
C SER A 363 -17.02 -5.09 1.22
N PRO A 364 -17.28 -5.21 2.55
CA PRO A 364 -16.93 -6.40 3.31
C PRO A 364 -17.46 -7.70 2.68
N LYS A 365 -16.69 -8.80 2.76
CA LYS A 365 -17.00 -10.11 2.18
C LYS A 365 -16.81 -11.24 3.20
N ASP A 366 -17.70 -12.23 3.19
CA ASP A 366 -17.47 -13.52 3.84
C ASP A 366 -16.47 -14.40 3.08
N PHE A 367 -16.49 -14.35 1.74
CA PHE A 367 -15.74 -15.26 0.87
C PHE A 367 -15.45 -14.63 -0.50
N VAL A 368 -14.29 -14.97 -1.09
CA VAL A 368 -13.88 -14.62 -2.45
C VAL A 368 -13.34 -15.86 -3.16
N MET A 369 -13.68 -16.02 -4.44
CA MET A 369 -13.19 -17.10 -5.30
C MET A 369 -12.56 -16.50 -6.56
N TRP A 370 -11.27 -16.78 -6.76
CA TRP A 370 -10.50 -16.29 -7.91
C TRP A 370 -10.65 -17.26 -9.09
N ILE A 371 -11.17 -16.76 -10.22
CA ILE A 371 -11.42 -17.56 -11.43
C ILE A 371 -10.44 -17.14 -12.52
N ASP A 372 -9.37 -17.91 -12.72
CA ASP A 372 -8.60 -17.82 -13.98
C ASP A 372 -9.48 -18.37 -15.13
N VAL A 373 -10.12 -17.44 -15.84
CA VAL A 373 -11.01 -17.71 -16.98
C VAL A 373 -10.24 -18.42 -18.11
N GLU A 374 -8.94 -18.15 -18.27
CA GLU A 374 -8.12 -18.82 -19.26
C GLU A 374 -7.75 -20.24 -18.83
N ALA A 375 -7.35 -20.49 -17.58
CA ALA A 375 -7.13 -21.86 -17.09
C ALA A 375 -8.43 -22.67 -17.12
N ALA A 376 -9.57 -22.06 -16.78
CA ALA A 376 -10.88 -22.67 -16.96
C ALA A 376 -11.15 -23.03 -18.43
N ALA A 377 -10.85 -22.14 -19.38
CA ALA A 377 -10.97 -22.42 -20.81
C ALA A 377 -9.97 -23.50 -21.30
N ARG A 378 -8.71 -23.46 -20.84
CA ARG A 378 -7.66 -24.47 -21.09
C ARG A 378 -8.06 -25.84 -20.53
N ALA A 379 -8.72 -25.89 -19.37
CA ALA A 379 -9.25 -27.11 -18.77
C ALA A 379 -10.49 -27.62 -19.52
N HIS A 380 -11.42 -26.73 -19.89
CA HIS A 380 -12.62 -27.10 -20.66
C HIS A 380 -12.25 -27.68 -22.02
N ARG A 381 -11.32 -27.05 -22.76
CA ARG A 381 -10.83 -27.57 -24.05
C ARG A 381 -10.22 -28.97 -23.92
N ARG A 382 -9.36 -29.21 -22.91
CA ARG A 382 -8.79 -30.53 -22.61
C ARG A 382 -9.87 -31.55 -22.23
N GLY A 383 -10.86 -31.17 -21.42
CA GLY A 383 -11.99 -32.02 -21.05
C GLY A 383 -12.89 -32.38 -22.23
N ALA A 384 -13.16 -31.44 -23.13
CA ALA A 384 -13.92 -31.68 -24.36
C ALA A 384 -13.18 -32.64 -25.30
N MET A 385 -11.87 -32.45 -25.48
CA MET A 385 -11.02 -33.36 -26.26
C MET A 385 -11.01 -34.77 -25.67
N ARG A 386 -10.83 -34.92 -24.35
CA ARG A 386 -10.88 -36.23 -23.67
C ARG A 386 -12.25 -36.91 -23.83
N ARG A 387 -13.36 -36.17 -23.73
CA ARG A 387 -14.71 -36.69 -23.97
C ARG A 387 -14.93 -37.12 -25.44
N ARG A 388 -14.38 -36.38 -26.41
CA ARG A 388 -14.46 -36.74 -27.84
C ARG A 388 -13.67 -38.01 -28.14
N LEU A 389 -12.46 -38.14 -27.60
CA LEU A 389 -11.63 -39.34 -27.71
C LEU A 389 -12.31 -40.57 -27.09
N LEU A 390 -12.84 -40.43 -25.87
CA LEU A 390 -13.52 -41.55 -25.18
C LEU A 390 -14.81 -42.00 -25.86
N ARG A 391 -15.59 -41.10 -26.47
CA ARG A 391 -16.75 -41.49 -27.30
C ARG A 391 -16.32 -42.31 -28.53
N GLY A 392 -15.23 -41.92 -29.20
CA GLY A 392 -14.70 -42.62 -30.38
C GLY A 392 -14.17 -44.04 -30.13
N VAL A 393 -14.04 -44.49 -28.87
CA VAL A 393 -13.67 -45.87 -28.53
C VAL A 393 -14.90 -46.78 -28.40
N SER A 394 -16.09 -46.22 -28.15
CA SER A 394 -17.29 -47.00 -27.82
C SER A 394 -18.01 -47.64 -29.02
N GLU A 395 -17.78 -47.15 -30.24
CA GLU A 395 -18.42 -47.69 -31.46
C GLU A 395 -17.57 -48.79 -32.10
N THR A 396 -16.24 -48.68 -32.05
CA THR A 396 -15.30 -49.62 -32.69
C THR A 396 -15.24 -51.00 -32.01
N ALA A 397 -15.70 -51.10 -30.76
CA ALA A 397 -15.64 -52.33 -29.96
C ALA A 397 -16.73 -53.37 -30.31
N ILE A 398 -17.77 -53.01 -31.07
CA ILE A 398 -18.91 -53.88 -31.38
C ILE A 398 -18.88 -54.37 -32.83
N SER A 399 -17.73 -54.91 -33.26
CA SER A 399 -17.56 -55.58 -34.57
C SER A 399 -16.88 -56.95 -34.43
N VAL A 400 -17.16 -57.67 -33.34
CA VAL A 400 -16.58 -59.01 -33.07
C VAL A 400 -16.94 -60.01 -34.16
N SER A 401 -15.91 -60.38 -34.92
CA SER A 401 -15.92 -61.33 -36.03
C SER A 401 -16.73 -62.61 -35.76
N ARG A 402 -17.82 -62.80 -36.51
CA ARG A 402 -18.47 -64.11 -36.66
C ARG A 402 -17.64 -64.99 -37.60
N ARG A 403 -16.82 -65.89 -37.05
CA ARG A 403 -16.27 -67.01 -37.84
C ARG A 403 -17.36 -68.07 -38.06
N PRO A 404 -17.61 -68.53 -39.30
CA PRO A 404 -18.48 -69.67 -39.55
C PRO A 404 -17.73 -70.99 -39.28
N THR A 405 -18.36 -71.91 -38.56
CA THR A 405 -17.92 -73.31 -38.42
C THR A 405 -18.55 -74.16 -39.52
N SER A 406 -17.75 -74.66 -40.45
CA SER A 406 -18.17 -75.65 -41.45
C SER A 406 -18.10 -77.08 -40.88
N VAL A 407 -19.04 -77.94 -41.28
CA VAL A 407 -19.15 -79.33 -40.82
C VAL A 407 -19.33 -80.28 -41.99
N THR A 408 -18.36 -81.18 -42.16
CA THR A 408 -18.44 -82.41 -42.97
C THR A 408 -17.51 -83.43 -42.31
N LYS A 409 -18.05 -84.39 -41.55
CA LYS A 409 -18.55 -85.71 -42.01
C LYS A 409 -17.47 -86.57 -42.69
N THR A 410 -17.05 -87.59 -41.96
CA THR A 410 -16.43 -88.82 -42.49
C THR A 410 -17.48 -89.73 -43.12
N ALA A 411 -17.00 -90.52 -44.09
CA ALA A 411 -17.43 -91.88 -44.39
C ALA A 411 -16.15 -92.67 -44.73
#